data_AF-A0A3C0B756-F1
#
_entry.id   AF-A0A3C0B756-F1
#
_cell.length_a   1.000
_cell.length_b   1.000
_cell.length_c   1.000
_cell.angle_alpha   90.00
_cell.angle_beta   90.00
_cell.angle_gamma   90.00
#
_symmetry.space_group_name_H-M   'P 1'
#
loop_
_entity.id
_entity.type
_entity.pdbx_description
1 polymer ?
#
loop_
_entity_poly.entity_id
_entity_poly.type
_entity_poly.pdbx_seq_one_letter_code
_entity_poly.pdbx_strand_id
1 'polypeptide(L)'
;QSDRIWKRFRAACDEFFKAKNEYFSNIQSHEGENLKLKLELIDKVKGFEVGDDRNQAIETLKSFQRQWMDIGFVPIKEKERLQTEFRSLINKHFEKLKMDSMTSGANNYRNRIDRMTKDSQDAGRVISKERGFLQGKIQQLQDDIKLWENNIGFFANSKTANLLKQEFEKKIDQAKDELQMLESKMKALREAGN
;
A
#
# COMPACT_ATOMS: atom_id res chain seq x y z
N GLN A 1 -11.42 -64.81 -21.64
CA GLN A 1 -10.24 -63.93 -21.38
C GLN A 1 -10.60 -62.45 -21.34
N SER A 2 -11.44 -61.95 -22.25
CA SER A 2 -11.89 -60.54 -22.30
C SER A 2 -12.43 -60.00 -20.96
N ASP A 3 -13.32 -60.74 -20.28
CA ASP A 3 -13.93 -60.31 -19.02
C ASP A 3 -12.95 -60.09 -17.87
N ARG A 4 -11.86 -60.86 -17.81
CA ARG A 4 -10.85 -60.74 -16.75
C ARG A 4 -9.99 -59.48 -16.95
N ILE A 5 -9.68 -59.16 -18.20
CA ILE A 5 -8.93 -57.94 -18.56
C ILE A 5 -9.82 -56.71 -18.31
N TRP A 6 -11.08 -56.78 -18.73
CA TRP A 6 -12.05 -55.71 -18.50
C TRP A 6 -12.31 -55.43 -17.02
N LYS A 7 -12.47 -56.46 -16.19
CA LYS A 7 -12.62 -56.31 -14.74
C LYS A 7 -11.39 -55.68 -14.09
N ARG A 8 -10.17 -56.06 -14.51
CA ARG A 8 -8.92 -55.47 -14.00
C ARG A 8 -8.77 -53.99 -14.40
N PHE A 9 -9.09 -53.66 -15.65
CA PHE A 9 -9.07 -52.28 -16.13
C PHE A 9 -10.06 -51.40 -15.34
N ARG A 10 -11.30 -51.88 -15.18
CA ARG A 10 -12.33 -51.14 -14.44
C ARG A 10 -11.94 -50.92 -12.98
N ALA A 11 -11.43 -51.94 -12.30
CA ALA A 11 -10.97 -51.82 -10.92
C ALA A 11 -9.84 -50.78 -10.78
N ALA A 12 -8.88 -50.74 -11.72
CA ALA A 12 -7.82 -49.74 -11.73
C ALA A 12 -8.34 -48.32 -12.01
N CYS A 13 -9.32 -48.17 -12.92
CA CYS A 13 -9.99 -46.90 -13.15
C CYS A 13 -10.76 -46.43 -11.90
N ASP A 14 -11.51 -47.31 -11.24
CA ASP A 14 -12.27 -46.99 -10.05
C ASP A 14 -11.35 -46.54 -8.91
N GLU A 15 -10.20 -47.22 -8.72
CA GLU A 15 -9.17 -46.82 -7.75
C GLU A 15 -8.56 -45.45 -8.09
N PHE A 16 -8.22 -45.20 -9.36
CA PHE A 16 -7.71 -43.90 -9.82
C PHE A 16 -8.73 -42.77 -9.60
N PHE A 17 -10.00 -42.98 -9.98
CA PHE A 17 -11.03 -41.96 -9.82
C PHE A 17 -11.37 -41.72 -8.35
N LYS A 18 -11.34 -42.76 -7.50
CA LYS A 18 -11.49 -42.61 -6.06
C LYS A 18 -10.36 -41.75 -5.48
N ALA A 19 -9.11 -42.08 -5.76
CA ALA A 19 -7.96 -41.31 -5.30
C ALA A 19 -7.99 -39.85 -5.82
N LYS A 20 -8.39 -39.67 -7.09
CA LYS A 20 -8.58 -38.35 -7.70
C LYS A 20 -9.65 -37.55 -6.97
N ASN A 21 -10.81 -38.15 -6.68
CA ASN A 21 -11.91 -37.47 -5.99
C ASN A 21 -11.52 -37.09 -4.56
N GLU A 22 -10.87 -37.99 -3.82
CA GLU A 22 -10.36 -37.70 -2.48
C GLU A 22 -9.34 -36.55 -2.49
N TYR A 23 -8.42 -36.55 -3.47
CA TYR A 23 -7.46 -35.45 -3.65
C TYR A 23 -8.14 -34.09 -3.87
N PHE A 24 -9.11 -34.00 -4.80
CA PHE A 24 -9.81 -32.75 -5.05
C PHE A 24 -10.73 -32.34 -3.90
N SER A 25 -11.35 -33.30 -3.20
CA SER A 25 -12.16 -33.02 -2.01
C SER A 25 -11.33 -32.40 -0.90
N ASN A 26 -10.12 -32.92 -0.67
CA ASN A 26 -9.20 -32.38 0.33
C ASN A 26 -8.76 -30.95 -0.04
N ILE A 27 -8.44 -30.70 -1.32
CA ILE A 27 -8.11 -29.35 -1.81
C ILE A 27 -9.28 -28.38 -1.55
N GLN A 28 -10.49 -28.76 -1.93
CA GLN A 28 -11.68 -27.91 -1.71
C GLN A 28 -11.93 -27.63 -0.23
N SER A 29 -11.68 -28.61 0.64
CA SER A 29 -11.79 -28.43 2.09
C SER A 29 -10.77 -27.40 2.59
N HIS A 30 -9.49 -27.55 2.23
CA HIS A 30 -8.44 -26.63 2.63
C HIS A 30 -8.64 -25.22 2.06
N GLU A 31 -9.03 -25.09 0.79
CA GLU A 31 -9.36 -23.80 0.20
C GLU A 31 -10.56 -23.14 0.90
N GLY A 32 -11.55 -23.93 1.33
CA GLY A 32 -12.69 -23.48 2.11
C GLY A 32 -12.32 -22.99 3.51
N GLU A 33 -11.38 -23.66 4.19
CA GLU A 33 -10.82 -23.20 5.47
C GLU A 33 -10.04 -21.89 5.30
N ASN A 34 -9.17 -21.83 4.29
CA ASN A 34 -8.41 -20.63 3.96
C ASN A 34 -9.33 -19.45 3.61
N LEU A 35 -10.43 -19.71 2.91
CA LEU A 35 -11.44 -18.69 2.62
C LEU A 35 -12.01 -18.08 3.90
N LYS A 36 -12.37 -18.90 4.90
CA LYS A 36 -12.84 -18.41 6.20
C LYS A 36 -11.78 -17.57 6.90
N LEU A 37 -10.54 -18.07 6.98
CA LEU A 37 -9.44 -17.35 7.61
C LEU A 37 -9.14 -15.99 6.95
N LYS A 38 -9.22 -15.91 5.60
CA LYS A 38 -9.04 -14.63 4.89
C LYS A 38 -10.18 -13.66 5.14
N LEU A 39 -11.41 -14.14 5.23
CA LEU A 39 -12.57 -13.30 5.59
C LEU A 39 -12.42 -12.75 7.02
N GLU A 40 -12.08 -13.60 7.98
CA GLU A 40 -11.82 -13.17 9.37
C GLU A 40 -10.68 -12.15 9.45
N LEU A 41 -9.61 -12.36 8.68
CA LEU A 41 -8.51 -11.41 8.61
C LEU A 41 -8.97 -10.07 8.02
N ILE A 42 -9.77 -10.08 6.94
CA ILE A 42 -10.36 -8.86 6.37
C ILE A 42 -11.19 -8.12 7.42
N ASP A 43 -12.02 -8.82 8.19
CA ASP A 43 -12.84 -8.19 9.23
C ASP A 43 -11.98 -7.62 10.37
N LYS A 44 -10.89 -8.30 10.76
CA LYS A 44 -9.89 -7.75 11.69
C LYS A 44 -9.25 -6.48 11.14
N VAL A 45 -8.90 -6.43 9.84
CA VAL A 45 -8.36 -5.22 9.21
C VAL A 45 -9.41 -4.10 9.15
N LYS A 46 -10.69 -4.42 8.89
CA LYS A 46 -11.77 -3.42 8.92
C LYS A 46 -11.95 -2.79 10.29
N GLY A 47 -11.88 -3.59 11.35
CA GLY A 47 -12.02 -3.14 12.73
C GLY A 47 -10.73 -2.55 13.34
N PHE A 48 -9.62 -2.56 12.61
CA PHE A 48 -8.37 -2.00 13.09
C PHE A 48 -8.47 -0.47 13.16
N GLU A 49 -8.21 0.10 14.34
CA GLU A 49 -8.09 1.53 14.54
C GLU A 49 -6.63 1.91 14.77
N VAL A 50 -6.24 3.04 14.19
CA VAL A 50 -4.93 3.65 14.43
C VAL A 50 -4.93 4.23 15.84
N GLY A 51 -4.18 3.60 16.74
CA GLY A 51 -3.90 4.14 18.09
C GLY A 51 -2.85 5.25 18.07
N ASP A 52 -2.45 5.71 19.26
CA ASP A 52 -1.50 6.83 19.43
C ASP A 52 -0.08 6.51 18.94
N ASP A 53 0.34 5.23 19.00
CA ASP A 53 1.64 4.80 18.50
C ASP A 53 1.57 4.41 17.01
N ARG A 54 2.02 5.34 16.17
CA ARG A 54 2.13 5.14 14.72
C ARG A 54 3.02 3.96 14.34
N ASN A 55 4.15 3.76 15.02
CA ASN A 55 5.07 2.67 14.66
C ASN A 55 4.43 1.32 14.96
N GLN A 56 3.73 1.21 16.09
CA GLN A 56 2.94 0.03 16.43
C GLN A 56 1.83 -0.23 15.41
N ALA A 57 1.14 0.84 14.95
CA ALA A 57 0.11 0.71 13.93
C ALA A 57 0.68 0.18 12.59
N ILE A 58 1.83 0.70 12.15
CA ILE A 58 2.52 0.24 10.94
C ILE A 58 2.92 -1.24 11.05
N GLU A 59 3.49 -1.65 12.19
CA GLU A 59 3.88 -3.05 12.39
C GLU A 59 2.68 -4.00 12.45
N THR A 60 1.55 -3.54 12.99
CA THR A 60 0.30 -4.30 12.99
C THR A 60 -0.23 -4.49 11.57
N LEU A 61 -0.27 -3.44 10.74
CA LEU A 61 -0.66 -3.55 9.33
C LEU A 61 0.26 -4.49 8.53
N LYS A 62 1.58 -4.41 8.75
CA LYS A 62 2.53 -5.37 8.16
C LYS A 62 2.28 -6.80 8.64
N SER A 63 1.90 -6.98 9.90
CA SER A 63 1.53 -8.29 10.44
C SER A 63 0.31 -8.87 9.73
N PHE A 64 -0.72 -8.06 9.44
CA PHE A 64 -1.87 -8.51 8.66
C PHE A 64 -1.47 -8.92 7.24
N GLN A 65 -0.57 -8.17 6.59
CA GLN A 65 -0.04 -8.54 5.28
C GLN A 65 0.73 -9.87 5.31
N ARG A 66 1.50 -10.14 6.37
CA ARG A 66 2.18 -11.44 6.55
C ARG A 66 1.18 -12.58 6.74
N GLN A 67 0.22 -12.42 7.65
CA GLN A 67 -0.84 -13.41 7.88
C GLN A 67 -1.63 -13.73 6.60
N TRP A 68 -1.91 -12.71 5.78
CA TRP A 68 -2.58 -12.89 4.49
C TRP A 68 -1.81 -13.82 3.54
N MET A 69 -0.48 -13.71 3.53
CA MET A 69 0.39 -14.56 2.71
C MET A 69 0.49 -15.98 3.28
N ASP A 70 0.48 -16.12 4.61
CA ASP A 70 0.61 -17.42 5.28
C ASP A 70 -0.64 -18.31 5.14
N ILE A 71 -1.84 -17.73 5.03
CA ILE A 71 -3.11 -18.49 4.91
C ILE A 71 -3.17 -19.34 3.61
N GLY A 72 -2.44 -18.98 2.55
CA GLY A 72 -2.40 -19.77 1.31
C GLY A 72 -3.57 -19.55 0.35
N PHE A 73 -3.92 -20.57 -0.44
CA PHE A 73 -4.86 -20.46 -1.56
C PHE A 73 -6.33 -20.56 -1.14
N VAL A 74 -7.19 -19.88 -1.89
CA VAL A 74 -8.66 -19.88 -1.74
C VAL A 74 -9.30 -20.25 -3.07
N PRO A 75 -10.61 -20.59 -3.11
CA PRO A 75 -11.27 -20.93 -4.35
C PRO A 75 -11.09 -19.82 -5.39
N ILE A 76 -10.77 -20.20 -6.63
CA ILE A 76 -10.38 -19.25 -7.69
C ILE A 76 -11.43 -18.14 -7.93
N LYS A 77 -12.72 -18.46 -7.72
CA LYS A 77 -13.84 -17.51 -7.84
C LYS A 77 -13.77 -16.37 -6.81
N GLU A 78 -13.25 -16.64 -5.62
CA GLU A 78 -13.18 -15.67 -4.50
C GLU A 78 -11.83 -14.95 -4.44
N LYS A 79 -10.78 -15.53 -5.03
CA LYS A 79 -9.40 -15.03 -4.94
C LYS A 79 -9.28 -13.54 -5.26
N GLU A 80 -9.79 -13.11 -6.42
CA GLU A 80 -9.61 -11.73 -6.89
C GLU A 80 -10.41 -10.73 -6.04
N ARG A 81 -11.63 -11.11 -5.67
CA ARG A 81 -12.50 -10.31 -4.80
C ARG A 81 -11.83 -10.04 -3.46
N LEU A 82 -11.38 -11.10 -2.78
CA LEU A 82 -10.74 -10.97 -1.47
C LEU A 82 -9.41 -10.21 -1.55
N GLN A 83 -8.60 -10.47 -2.58
CA GLN A 83 -7.33 -9.77 -2.77
C GLN A 83 -7.53 -8.26 -2.98
N THR A 84 -8.52 -7.87 -3.77
CA THR A 84 -8.85 -6.47 -4.01
C THR A 84 -9.35 -5.80 -2.74
N GLU A 85 -10.27 -6.46 -2.03
CA GLU A 85 -10.83 -5.95 -0.77
C GLU A 85 -9.74 -5.76 0.29
N PHE A 86 -8.91 -6.77 0.52
CA PHE A 86 -7.81 -6.70 1.49
C PHE A 86 -6.81 -5.60 1.14
N ARG A 87 -6.39 -5.50 -0.12
CA ARG A 87 -5.46 -4.44 -0.57
C ARG A 87 -6.06 -3.04 -0.38
N SER A 88 -7.33 -2.85 -0.72
CA SER A 88 -8.01 -1.57 -0.55
C SER A 88 -8.06 -1.14 0.92
N LEU A 89 -8.36 -2.07 1.83
CA LEU A 89 -8.40 -1.79 3.27
C LEU A 89 -7.02 -1.44 3.84
N ILE A 90 -5.99 -2.21 3.48
CA ILE A 90 -4.62 -1.94 3.90
C ILE A 90 -4.15 -0.58 3.39
N ASN A 91 -4.39 -0.27 2.11
CA ASN A 91 -4.01 1.02 1.53
C ASN A 91 -4.72 2.18 2.24
N LYS A 92 -6.03 2.05 2.50
CA LYS A 92 -6.80 3.06 3.23
C LYS A 92 -6.20 3.37 4.61
N HIS A 93 -5.75 2.35 5.34
CA HIS A 93 -5.11 2.53 6.64
C HIS A 93 -3.74 3.22 6.53
N PHE A 94 -2.92 2.85 5.55
CA PHE A 94 -1.64 3.52 5.30
C PHE A 94 -1.82 4.97 4.87
N GLU A 95 -2.81 5.26 4.03
CA GLU A 95 -3.16 6.64 3.64
C GLU A 95 -3.58 7.46 4.86
N LYS A 96 -4.42 6.92 5.75
CA LYS A 96 -4.80 7.59 7.00
C LYS A 96 -3.58 7.90 7.86
N LEU A 97 -2.70 6.93 8.09
CA LEU A 97 -1.45 7.13 8.83
C LEU A 97 -0.54 8.21 8.22
N LYS A 98 -0.49 8.27 6.89
CA LYS A 98 0.27 9.29 6.16
C LYS A 98 -0.35 10.68 6.35
N MET A 99 -1.67 10.80 6.22
CA MET A 99 -2.41 12.05 6.42
C MET A 99 -2.30 12.56 7.86
N ASP A 100 -2.37 11.68 8.87
CA ASP A 100 -2.24 12.07 10.28
C ASP A 100 -0.84 12.60 10.60
N SER A 101 0.21 11.94 10.08
CA SER A 101 1.59 12.43 10.18
C SER A 101 1.78 13.80 9.52
N MET A 102 1.09 14.02 8.41
CA MET A 102 1.22 15.22 7.61
C MET A 102 0.51 16.41 8.23
N THR A 103 -0.70 16.20 8.75
CA THR A 103 -1.45 17.18 9.54
C THR A 103 -0.67 17.57 10.80
N SER A 104 -0.09 16.59 11.51
CA SER A 104 0.76 16.84 12.68
C SER A 104 1.99 17.68 12.32
N GLY A 105 2.65 17.37 11.20
CA GLY A 105 3.76 18.17 10.66
C GLY A 105 3.35 19.60 10.29
N ALA A 106 2.18 19.77 9.66
CA ALA A 106 1.63 21.08 9.30
C ALA A 106 1.29 21.92 10.54
N ASN A 107 0.71 21.31 11.59
CA ASN A 107 0.43 21.98 12.86
C ASN A 107 1.71 22.43 13.57
N ASN A 108 2.72 21.58 13.64
CA ASN A 108 4.03 21.94 14.19
C ASN A 108 4.67 23.09 13.42
N TYR A 109 4.55 23.06 12.09
CA TYR A 109 5.04 24.14 11.23
C TYR A 109 4.25 25.44 11.44
N ARG A 110 2.92 25.38 11.53
CA ARG A 110 2.07 26.53 11.85
C ARG A 110 2.46 27.17 13.18
N ASN A 111 2.64 26.36 14.22
CA ASN A 111 3.08 26.82 15.54
C ASN A 111 4.47 27.47 15.50
N ARG A 112 5.38 26.97 14.66
CA ARG A 112 6.70 27.58 14.46
C ARG A 112 6.58 28.95 13.80
N ILE A 113 5.75 29.08 12.77
CA ILE A 113 5.50 30.36 12.10
C ILE A 113 4.87 31.36 13.06
N ASP A 114 3.84 30.96 13.83
CA ASP A 114 3.18 31.84 14.80
C ASP A 114 4.16 32.41 15.85
N ARG A 115 5.12 31.61 16.33
CA ARG A 115 6.20 32.10 17.20
C ARG A 115 7.09 33.10 16.47
N MET A 116 7.52 32.77 15.25
CA MET A 116 8.41 33.63 14.44
C MET A 116 7.78 34.97 14.06
N THR A 117 6.46 35.01 13.88
CA THR A 117 5.74 36.25 13.55
C THR A 117 5.44 37.09 14.79
N LYS A 118 5.21 36.48 15.96
CA LYS A 118 5.03 37.19 17.23
C LYS A 118 6.31 37.86 17.74
N ASP A 119 7.46 37.22 17.57
CA ASP A 119 8.73 37.70 18.11
C ASP A 119 9.47 38.68 17.17
N SER A 120 8.95 38.94 15.97
CA SER A 120 9.59 39.78 14.95
C SER A 120 8.79 41.04 14.64
N GLN A 121 9.42 42.22 14.69
CA GLN A 121 8.84 43.47 14.18
C GLN A 121 8.52 43.42 12.66
N ASP A 122 9.07 42.42 11.94
CA ASP A 122 9.04 42.34 10.48
C ASP A 122 8.45 41.00 9.99
N ALA A 123 7.35 40.56 10.62
CA ALA A 123 6.67 39.30 10.37
C ALA A 123 6.34 39.07 8.88
N GLY A 124 5.92 40.12 8.16
CA GLY A 124 5.60 40.05 6.73
C GLY A 124 6.80 39.64 5.87
N ARG A 125 8.00 40.11 6.20
CA ARG A 125 9.23 39.76 5.47
C ARG A 125 9.62 38.30 5.69
N VAL A 126 9.47 37.80 6.91
CA VAL A 126 9.77 36.40 7.27
C VAL A 126 8.82 35.45 6.53
N ILE A 127 7.52 35.73 6.55
CA ILE A 127 6.50 34.95 5.82
C ILE A 127 6.79 34.95 4.32
N SER A 128 7.13 36.10 3.73
CA SER A 128 7.43 36.22 2.30
C SER A 128 8.64 35.38 1.89
N LYS A 129 9.74 35.44 2.66
CA LYS A 129 10.94 34.64 2.42
C LYS A 129 10.66 33.14 2.49
N GLU A 130 9.95 32.70 3.52
CA GLU A 130 9.60 31.30 3.71
C GLU A 130 8.65 30.81 2.60
N ARG A 131 7.68 31.63 2.19
CA ARG A 131 6.81 31.35 1.03
C ARG A 131 7.63 31.16 -0.24
N GLY A 132 8.57 32.07 -0.53
CA GLY A 132 9.45 31.97 -1.68
C GLY A 132 10.29 30.69 -1.66
N PHE A 133 10.83 30.32 -0.50
CA PHE A 133 11.61 29.11 -0.32
C PHE A 133 10.78 27.84 -0.57
N LEU A 134 9.61 27.72 0.06
CA LEU A 134 8.73 26.58 -0.14
C LEU A 134 8.26 26.48 -1.60
N GLN A 135 7.92 27.60 -2.23
CA GLN A 135 7.49 27.63 -3.63
C GLN A 135 8.60 27.16 -4.57
N GLY A 136 9.84 27.61 -4.35
CA GLY A 136 10.99 27.17 -5.14
C GLY A 136 11.24 25.66 -5.04
N LYS A 137 11.15 25.11 -3.82
CA LYS A 137 11.29 23.66 -3.60
C LYS A 137 10.17 22.83 -4.23
N ILE A 138 8.93 23.29 -4.09
CA ILE A 138 7.75 22.65 -4.71
C ILE A 138 7.95 22.59 -6.22
N GLN A 139 8.34 23.71 -6.84
CA GLN A 139 8.58 23.77 -8.28
C GLN A 139 9.71 22.83 -8.71
N GLN A 140 10.83 22.82 -7.98
CA GLN A 140 11.95 21.93 -8.28
C GLN A 140 11.55 20.45 -8.21
N LEU A 141 10.85 20.02 -7.16
CA LEU A 141 10.38 18.64 -7.04
C LEU A 141 9.37 18.28 -8.14
N GLN A 142 8.48 19.20 -8.52
CA GLN A 142 7.54 18.97 -9.62
C GLN A 142 8.27 18.75 -10.95
N ASP A 143 9.32 19.52 -11.23
CA ASP A 143 10.09 19.39 -12.46
C ASP A 143 10.95 18.11 -12.46
N ASP A 144 11.54 17.76 -11.30
CA ASP A 144 12.28 16.51 -11.11
C ASP A 144 11.38 15.28 -11.29
N ILE A 145 10.17 15.28 -10.70
CA ILE A 145 9.19 14.21 -10.85
C ILE A 145 8.82 14.04 -12.32
N LYS A 146 8.49 15.13 -13.03
CA LYS A 146 8.19 15.07 -14.47
C LYS A 146 9.34 14.49 -15.27
N LEU A 147 10.58 14.90 -14.97
CA LEU A 147 11.76 14.39 -15.65
C LEU A 147 11.92 12.88 -15.42
N TRP A 148 11.79 12.41 -14.17
CA TRP A 148 11.93 10.99 -13.86
C TRP A 148 10.79 10.16 -14.45
N GLU A 149 9.55 10.66 -14.44
CA GLU A 149 8.40 9.99 -15.08
C GLU A 149 8.59 9.86 -16.59
N ASN A 150 9.04 10.93 -17.25
CA ASN A 150 9.38 10.91 -18.66
C ASN A 150 10.50 9.89 -18.93
N ASN A 151 11.58 9.93 -18.14
CA ASN A 151 12.71 9.01 -18.28
C ASN A 151 12.28 7.55 -18.14
N ILE A 152 11.43 7.22 -17.15
CA ILE A 152 10.85 5.88 -16.98
C ILE A 152 10.12 5.44 -18.27
N GLY A 153 9.38 6.35 -18.90
CA GLY A 153 8.65 6.09 -20.13
C GLY A 153 9.53 5.63 -21.31
N PHE A 154 10.84 5.92 -21.27
CA PHE A 154 11.79 5.55 -22.32
C PHE A 154 12.53 4.22 -22.07
N PHE A 155 12.37 3.56 -20.91
CA PHE A 155 13.06 2.30 -20.66
C PHE A 155 12.47 1.13 -21.46
N ALA A 156 13.34 0.34 -22.08
CA ALA A 156 12.97 -0.88 -22.78
C ALA A 156 12.54 -2.00 -21.81
N ASN A 157 11.64 -2.89 -22.24
CA ASN A 157 11.21 -4.04 -21.44
C ASN A 157 12.31 -5.12 -21.39
N SER A 158 13.29 -4.95 -20.50
CA SER A 158 14.35 -5.92 -20.21
C SER A 158 14.53 -6.12 -18.70
N LYS A 159 15.12 -7.24 -18.30
CA LYS A 159 15.29 -7.58 -16.88
C LYS A 159 16.11 -6.53 -16.11
N THR A 160 17.15 -5.96 -16.72
CA THR A 160 17.98 -4.91 -16.12
C THR A 160 17.25 -3.57 -16.08
N ALA A 161 16.53 -3.23 -17.16
CA ALA A 161 15.72 -2.01 -17.20
C ALA A 161 14.58 -2.03 -16.18
N ASN A 162 14.01 -3.20 -15.89
CA ASN A 162 12.98 -3.35 -14.86
C ASN A 162 13.49 -3.05 -13.45
N LEU A 163 14.73 -3.42 -13.12
CA LEU A 163 15.35 -3.09 -11.83
C LEU A 163 15.56 -1.58 -11.69
N LEU A 164 16.13 -0.93 -12.71
CA LEU A 164 16.29 0.52 -12.72
C LEU A 164 14.95 1.25 -12.65
N LYS A 165 13.94 0.75 -13.36
CA LYS A 165 12.58 1.30 -13.30
C LYS A 165 12.02 1.28 -11.88
N GLN A 166 12.18 0.19 -11.14
CA GLN A 166 11.74 0.11 -9.73
C GLN A 166 12.47 1.13 -8.83
N GLU A 167 13.75 1.38 -9.06
CA GLU A 167 14.50 2.40 -8.31
C GLU A 167 13.97 3.80 -8.58
N PHE A 168 13.71 4.13 -9.86
CA PHE A 168 13.11 5.41 -10.24
C PHE A 168 11.67 5.55 -9.73
N GLU A 169 10.86 4.50 -9.78
CA GLU A 169 9.50 4.48 -9.21
C GLU A 169 9.54 4.81 -7.72
N LYS A 170 10.41 4.14 -6.95
CA LYS A 170 10.59 4.42 -5.52
C LYS A 170 11.04 5.87 -5.27
N LYS A 171 11.93 6.41 -6.11
CA LYS A 171 12.40 7.80 -6.01
C LYS A 171 11.29 8.80 -6.30
N ILE A 172 10.46 8.54 -7.31
CA ILE A 172 9.29 9.35 -7.64
C ILE A 172 8.28 9.34 -6.49
N ASP A 173 8.01 8.17 -5.92
CA ASP A 173 7.08 8.05 -4.79
C ASP A 173 7.55 8.87 -3.58
N GLN A 174 8.85 8.77 -3.24
CA GLN A 174 9.44 9.57 -2.17
C GLN A 174 9.37 11.08 -2.44
N ALA A 175 9.62 11.52 -3.67
CA ALA A 175 9.51 12.92 -4.04
C ALA A 175 8.06 13.41 -4.05
N LYS A 176 7.10 12.57 -4.44
CA LYS A 176 5.66 12.89 -4.34
C LYS A 176 5.24 13.05 -2.89
N ASP A 177 5.73 12.20 -1.98
CA ASP A 177 5.48 12.32 -0.54
C ASP A 177 6.04 13.63 0.03
N GLU A 178 7.27 14.01 -0.35
CA GLU A 178 7.88 15.28 0.07
C GLU A 178 7.13 16.49 -0.51
N LEU A 179 6.79 16.45 -1.80
CA LEU A 179 6.03 17.48 -2.49
C LEU A 179 4.72 17.76 -1.76
N GLN A 180 3.96 16.69 -1.46
CA GLN A 180 2.73 16.78 -0.70
C GLN A 180 2.99 17.50 0.65
N MET A 181 4.05 17.12 1.37
CA MET A 181 4.39 17.70 2.69
C MET A 181 4.65 19.21 2.58
N LEU A 182 5.40 19.64 1.56
CA LEU A 182 5.68 21.05 1.32
C LEU A 182 4.41 21.82 0.94
N GLU A 183 3.51 21.24 0.15
CA GLU A 183 2.21 21.84 -0.17
C GLU A 183 1.35 22.03 1.08
N SER A 184 1.34 21.08 2.01
CA SER A 184 0.63 21.24 3.29
C SER A 184 1.23 22.34 4.17
N LYS A 185 2.57 22.46 4.21
CA LYS A 185 3.24 23.59 4.90
C LYS A 185 2.89 24.93 4.23
N MET A 186 2.86 24.98 2.90
CA MET A 186 2.47 26.16 2.13
C MET A 186 1.02 26.56 2.42
N LYS A 187 0.11 25.59 2.50
CA LYS A 187 -1.29 25.81 2.88
C LYS A 187 -1.39 26.41 4.29
N ALA A 188 -0.73 25.81 5.28
CA ALA A 188 -0.69 26.32 6.65
C ALA A 188 -0.12 27.76 6.72
N LEU A 189 0.90 28.08 5.90
CA LEU A 189 1.47 29.42 5.83
C LEU A 189 0.50 30.46 5.24
N ARG A 190 -0.32 30.08 4.24
CA ARG A 190 -1.36 30.95 3.68
C ARG A 190 -2.45 31.25 4.71
N GLU A 191 -2.89 30.24 5.44
CA GLU A 191 -3.91 30.36 6.48
C GLU A 191 -3.46 31.12 7.74
N ALA A 192 -2.15 31.26 7.97
CA ALA A 192 -1.59 32.03 9.08
C ALA A 192 -1.35 33.51 8.73
N GLY A 193 -1.38 33.86 7.44
CA GLY A 193 -1.17 35.23 6.95
C GLY A 193 -2.45 35.99 6.58
N ASN A 194 -3.62 35.32 6.67
CA ASN A 194 -4.95 35.94 6.63
C ASN A 194 -5.45 36.16 8.06
#